data_AF-A0A6G7ZID5-F1
#
_entry.id   AF-A0A6G7ZID5-F1
#
_cell.length_a   1.000
_cell.length_b   1.000
_cell.length_c   1.000
_cell.angle_alpha   90.00
_cell.angle_beta   90.00
_cell.angle_gamma   90.00
#
_symmetry.space_group_name_H-M   'P 1'
#
loop_
_entity.id
_entity.type
_entity.pdbx_description
1 polymer ?
#
loop_
_entity_poly.entity_id
_entity_poly.type
_entity_poly.pdbx_seq_one_letter_code
_entity_poly.pdbx_strand_id
1 'polypeptide(L)'
;MHILFALPLLVLAAPSVAAPQQGRESIQIPPELTSPETAEKLGNMAGVLSKALMDLKVGEIEAIASGREPTAADKQRTVRDMAVKGDPNFERDVERQVANAGPIIQQSMKRVTAMLPALMSAMEGISDDLDRATANLPDPTYPKR
;
A
#
# COMPACT_ATOMS: atom_id res chain seq x y z
N MET A 1 29.25 -45.67 -14.84
CA MET A 1 28.13 -46.29 -14.11
C MET A 1 27.99 -45.55 -12.77
N HIS A 2 26.91 -44.78 -12.58
CA HIS A 2 26.25 -44.37 -11.32
C HIS A 2 26.90 -43.36 -10.33
N ILE A 3 26.42 -42.10 -10.42
CA ILE A 3 25.85 -41.15 -9.41
C ILE A 3 26.20 -41.26 -7.91
N LEU A 4 26.57 -40.13 -7.27
CA LEU A 4 26.03 -39.57 -5.98
C LEU A 4 26.86 -38.32 -5.56
N PHE A 5 26.38 -37.07 -5.72
CA PHE A 5 25.63 -36.25 -4.76
C PHE A 5 26.20 -36.19 -3.32
N ALA A 6 26.74 -35.02 -2.92
CA ALA A 6 26.43 -34.36 -1.64
C ALA A 6 27.12 -32.98 -1.51
N LEU A 7 26.30 -31.94 -1.29
CA LEU A 7 26.49 -30.63 -0.65
C LEU A 7 27.92 -30.13 -0.34
N PRO A 8 28.15 -28.82 -0.57
CA PRO A 8 28.63 -28.03 0.55
C PRO A 8 27.99 -26.63 0.70
N LEU A 9 27.88 -26.24 1.97
CA LEU A 9 27.96 -24.87 2.49
C LEU A 9 26.96 -23.84 1.95
N LEU A 10 25.85 -23.67 2.69
CA LEU A 10 25.19 -22.38 2.78
C LEU A 10 25.64 -21.71 4.09
N VAL A 11 26.48 -20.70 3.90
CA VAL A 11 27.13 -19.87 4.91
C VAL A 11 26.10 -19.05 5.67
N LEU A 12 26.32 -18.95 6.98
CA LEU A 12 25.67 -18.08 7.96
C LEU A 12 25.40 -16.66 7.41
N ALA A 13 24.13 -16.27 7.33
CA ALA A 13 23.71 -14.88 7.36
C ALA A 13 23.08 -14.61 8.73
N ALA A 14 23.89 -14.16 9.68
CA ALA A 14 23.42 -13.70 10.98
C ALA A 14 23.04 -12.21 10.92
N PRO A 15 21.88 -11.82 11.47
CA PRO A 15 21.74 -10.53 12.10
C PRO A 15 21.53 -10.70 13.61
N SER A 16 22.61 -10.36 14.31
CA SER A 16 22.72 -9.69 15.59
C SER A 16 21.42 -9.28 16.32
N VAL A 17 21.23 -9.88 17.50
CA VAL A 17 20.73 -9.29 18.77
C VAL A 17 19.60 -8.26 18.68
N ALA A 18 18.37 -8.67 19.00
CA ALA A 18 17.24 -7.77 19.28
C ALA A 18 16.84 -7.83 20.76
N ALA A 19 16.79 -6.65 21.38
CA ALA A 19 16.44 -6.33 22.76
C ALA A 19 14.99 -6.73 23.14
N PRO A 20 14.66 -6.88 24.44
CA PRO A 20 13.36 -7.39 24.88
C PRO A 20 12.20 -6.46 24.50
N GLN A 21 11.22 -7.01 23.79
CA GLN A 21 9.98 -6.32 23.39
C GLN A 21 9.11 -6.03 24.62
N GLN A 22 9.14 -4.77 25.08
CA GLN A 22 8.13 -4.20 25.97
C GLN A 22 6.91 -3.77 25.16
N GLY A 23 5.72 -4.23 25.55
CA GLY A 23 4.43 -3.64 25.16
C GLY A 23 3.77 -4.23 23.90
N ARG A 24 3.10 -5.38 24.02
CA ARG A 24 2.12 -5.85 23.02
C ARG A 24 0.76 -5.18 23.29
N GLU A 25 0.55 -3.98 22.77
CA GLU A 25 -0.79 -3.39 22.66
C GLU A 25 -1.53 -4.07 21.51
N SER A 26 -2.66 -4.73 21.80
CA SER A 26 -3.58 -5.21 20.77
C SER A 26 -4.07 -4.02 19.96
N ILE A 27 -3.75 -3.97 18.66
CA ILE A 27 -4.20 -2.92 17.74
C ILE A 27 -5.73 -3.01 17.63
N GLN A 28 -6.44 -2.21 18.43
CA GLN A 28 -7.89 -2.06 18.34
C GLN A 28 -8.19 -1.05 17.25
N ILE A 29 -8.85 -1.50 16.17
CA ILE A 29 -9.25 -0.62 15.08
C ILE A 29 -10.43 0.24 15.56
N PRO A 30 -10.30 1.57 15.53
CA PRO A 30 -11.38 2.46 15.93
C PRO A 30 -12.61 2.23 15.04
N PRO A 31 -13.82 2.02 15.61
CA PRO A 31 -15.05 1.79 14.84
C PRO A 31 -15.36 2.92 13.86
N GLU A 32 -14.86 4.12 14.13
CA GLU A 32 -14.95 5.32 13.31
C GLU A 32 -14.38 5.12 11.90
N LEU A 33 -13.41 4.21 11.71
CA LEU A 33 -12.82 3.90 10.40
C LEU A 33 -13.76 3.13 9.46
N THR A 34 -14.86 2.58 9.99
CA THR A 34 -15.87 1.85 9.21
C THR A 34 -17.22 2.58 9.16
N SER A 35 -17.28 3.78 9.75
CA SER A 35 -18.49 4.58 9.82
C SER A 35 -18.85 5.16 8.44
N PRO A 36 -20.16 5.35 8.16
CA PRO A 36 -20.60 5.99 6.92
C PRO A 36 -20.11 7.45 6.82
N GLU A 37 -20.01 8.15 7.95
CA GLU A 37 -19.52 9.54 8.00
C GLU A 37 -18.07 9.66 7.55
N THR A 38 -17.21 8.70 7.92
CA THR A 38 -15.82 8.67 7.47
C THR A 38 -15.73 8.37 5.98
N ALA A 39 -16.58 7.48 5.47
CA ALA A 39 -16.66 7.20 4.03
C ALA A 39 -17.10 8.44 3.23
N GLU A 40 -18.05 9.22 3.74
CA GLU A 40 -18.48 10.48 3.12
C GLU A 40 -17.36 11.52 3.12
N LYS A 41 -16.65 11.70 4.24
CA LYS A 41 -15.49 12.60 4.32
C LYS A 41 -14.39 12.21 3.32
N LEU A 42 -14.10 10.91 3.20
CA LEU A 42 -13.14 10.40 2.23
C LEU A 42 -13.60 10.63 0.79
N GLY A 43 -14.89 10.43 0.50
CA GLY A 43 -15.48 10.75 -0.81
C GLY A 43 -15.35 12.23 -1.15
N ASN A 44 -15.67 13.12 -0.22
CA ASN A 44 -15.54 14.57 -0.40
C ASN A 44 -14.08 14.98 -0.64
N MET A 45 -13.15 14.43 0.14
CA MET A 45 -11.72 14.66 -0.04
C MET A 45 -11.25 14.16 -1.42
N ALA A 46 -11.66 12.96 -1.82
CA ALA A 46 -11.36 12.42 -3.14
C ALA A 46 -11.91 13.32 -4.26
N GLY A 47 -13.10 13.90 -4.10
CA GLY A 47 -13.67 14.85 -5.06
C GLY A 47 -12.83 16.12 -5.20
N VAL A 48 -12.37 16.70 -4.09
CA VAL A 48 -11.49 17.88 -4.09
C VAL A 48 -10.15 17.55 -4.75
N LEU A 49 -9.55 16.40 -4.43
CA LEU A 49 -8.28 15.96 -5.00
C LEU A 49 -8.41 15.72 -6.51
N SER A 50 -9.47 15.03 -6.95
CA SER A 50 -9.75 14.80 -8.36
C SER A 50 -9.90 16.11 -9.12
N LYS A 51 -10.60 17.09 -8.56
CA LYS A 51 -10.73 18.43 -9.17
C LYS A 51 -9.38 19.13 -9.27
N ALA A 52 -8.57 19.10 -8.22
CA ALA A 52 -7.23 19.69 -8.23
C ALA A 52 -6.32 19.05 -9.27
N LEU A 53 -6.40 17.72 -9.46
CA LEU A 53 -5.67 17.02 -10.51
C LEU A 53 -6.15 17.42 -11.92
N MET A 54 -7.45 17.63 -12.09
CA MET A 54 -8.02 18.12 -13.36
C MET A 54 -7.54 19.52 -13.73
N ASP A 55 -7.29 20.38 -12.73
CA ASP A 55 -6.75 21.73 -12.92
C ASP A 55 -5.23 21.77 -13.16
N LEU A 56 -4.54 20.63 -13.10
CA LEU A 56 -3.10 20.56 -13.29
C LEU A 56 -2.73 20.88 -14.75
N LYS A 57 -1.80 21.81 -14.93
CA LYS A 57 -1.31 22.24 -16.25
C LYS A 57 -0.33 21.21 -16.80
N VAL A 58 -0.66 20.59 -17.93
CA VAL A 58 0.13 19.53 -18.55
C VAL A 58 0.52 19.82 -19.99
N GLY A 59 -0.02 20.88 -20.61
CA GLY A 59 0.22 21.14 -22.03
C GLY A 59 1.68 21.42 -22.38
N GLU A 60 2.46 22.07 -21.50
CA GLU A 60 3.90 22.25 -21.74
C GLU A 60 4.65 20.91 -21.79
N ILE A 61 4.30 20.00 -20.88
CA ILE A 61 4.90 18.67 -20.80
C ILE A 61 4.55 17.87 -22.06
N GLU A 62 3.30 17.95 -22.52
CA GLU A 62 2.83 17.29 -23.77
C GLU A 62 3.55 17.84 -25.00
N ALA A 63 3.76 19.17 -25.08
CA ALA A 63 4.46 19.80 -26.18
C ALA A 63 5.94 19.36 -26.25
N ILE A 64 6.63 19.38 -25.11
CA ILE A 64 8.02 18.93 -25.01
C ILE A 64 8.13 17.44 -25.37
N ALA A 65 7.23 16.61 -24.84
CA ALA A 65 7.18 15.17 -25.16
C ALA A 65 6.94 14.90 -26.65
N SER A 66 6.24 15.81 -27.33
CA SER A 66 5.98 15.75 -28.78
C SER A 66 7.11 16.34 -29.62
N GLY A 67 8.23 16.76 -29.01
CA GLY A 67 9.39 17.32 -29.72
C GLY A 67 9.15 18.71 -30.31
N ARG A 68 8.17 19.45 -29.80
CA ARG A 68 7.86 20.83 -30.24
C ARG A 68 8.04 21.82 -29.09
N GLU A 69 8.36 23.06 -29.42
CA GLU A 69 8.37 24.16 -28.46
C GLU A 69 6.95 24.41 -27.91
N PRO A 70 6.77 24.55 -26.59
CA PRO A 70 5.48 24.91 -25.99
C PRO A 70 5.00 26.30 -26.45
N THR A 71 3.78 26.37 -26.97
CA THR A 71 3.13 27.64 -27.31
C THR A 71 2.46 28.25 -26.09
N ALA A 72 2.10 29.54 -26.16
CA ALA A 72 1.36 30.22 -25.08
C ALA A 72 0.03 29.51 -24.73
N ALA A 73 -0.62 28.87 -25.71
CA ALA A 73 -1.83 28.09 -25.49
C ALA A 73 -1.56 26.80 -24.70
N ASP A 74 -0.44 26.11 -24.97
CA ASP A 74 -0.06 24.89 -24.24
C ASP A 74 0.19 25.16 -22.76
N LYS A 75 0.72 26.34 -22.42
CA LYS A 75 0.99 26.74 -21.03
C LYS A 75 -0.26 26.90 -20.17
N GLN A 76 -1.42 27.03 -20.80
CA GLN A 76 -2.70 27.16 -20.11
C GLN A 76 -3.51 25.87 -20.13
N ARG A 77 -3.08 24.86 -20.90
CA ARG A 77 -3.83 23.62 -21.09
C ARG A 77 -3.70 22.70 -19.88
N THR A 78 -4.86 22.28 -19.36
CA THR A 78 -4.98 21.44 -18.18
C THR A 78 -5.32 19.99 -18.53
N VAL A 79 -5.22 19.09 -17.53
CA VAL A 79 -5.72 17.71 -17.65
C VAL A 79 -7.21 17.69 -17.98
N ARG A 80 -8.00 18.61 -17.40
CA ARG A 80 -9.42 18.78 -17.70
C ARG A 80 -9.65 19.02 -19.20
N ASP A 81 -8.92 19.96 -19.79
CA ASP A 81 -9.09 20.32 -21.20
C ASP A 81 -8.74 19.16 -22.14
N MET A 82 -7.79 18.31 -21.75
CA MET A 82 -7.46 17.11 -22.50
C MET A 82 -8.55 16.05 -22.38
N ALA A 83 -9.07 15.82 -21.18
CA ALA A 83 -10.07 14.79 -20.91
C ALA A 83 -11.43 15.14 -21.54
N VAL A 84 -11.88 16.40 -21.44
CA VAL A 84 -13.16 16.86 -22.00
C VAL A 84 -13.18 16.78 -23.52
N LYS A 85 -12.03 16.93 -24.19
CA LYS A 85 -11.93 16.75 -25.64
C LYS A 85 -12.22 15.31 -26.09
N GLY A 86 -11.91 14.33 -25.23
CA GLY A 86 -12.20 12.90 -25.48
C GLY A 86 -13.61 12.50 -25.05
N ASP A 87 -14.17 13.17 -24.05
CA ASP A 87 -15.51 12.90 -23.52
C ASP A 87 -16.15 14.18 -22.92
N PRO A 88 -17.24 14.71 -23.54
CA PRO A 88 -17.95 15.89 -23.03
C PRO A 88 -18.57 15.71 -21.64
N ASN A 89 -18.80 14.47 -21.20
CA ASN A 89 -19.39 14.17 -19.90
C ASN A 89 -18.35 13.78 -18.85
N PHE A 90 -17.05 13.82 -19.18
CA PHE A 90 -15.97 13.34 -18.33
C PHE A 90 -16.07 13.86 -16.88
N GLU A 91 -16.26 15.17 -16.70
CA GLU A 91 -16.31 15.78 -15.37
C GLU A 91 -17.51 15.26 -14.56
N ARG A 92 -18.67 15.13 -15.20
CA ARG A 92 -19.89 14.58 -14.58
C ARG A 92 -19.73 13.09 -14.24
N ASP A 93 -18.98 12.35 -15.04
CA ASP A 93 -18.72 10.93 -14.82
C ASP A 93 -17.71 10.73 -13.67
N VAL A 94 -16.68 11.55 -13.58
CA VAL A 94 -15.76 11.59 -12.41
C VAL A 94 -16.53 11.95 -11.14
N GLU A 95 -17.36 12.98 -11.16
CA GLU A 95 -18.21 13.36 -10.02
C GLU A 95 -19.12 12.21 -9.59
N ARG A 96 -19.79 11.55 -10.54
CA ARG A 96 -20.65 10.40 -10.26
C ARG A 96 -19.86 9.22 -9.70
N GLN A 97 -18.66 8.97 -10.23
CA GLN A 97 -17.81 7.87 -9.76
C GLN A 97 -17.33 8.12 -8.33
N VAL A 98 -16.94 9.35 -8.00
CA VAL A 98 -16.56 9.74 -6.63
C VAL A 98 -17.75 9.64 -5.68
N ALA A 99 -18.93 10.14 -6.06
CA ALA A 99 -20.14 10.05 -5.24
C ALA A 99 -20.53 8.59 -4.94
N ASN A 100 -20.33 7.70 -5.92
CA ASN A 100 -20.61 6.28 -5.78
C ASN A 100 -19.49 5.47 -5.11
N ALA A 101 -18.33 6.08 -4.81
CA ALA A 101 -17.20 5.38 -4.21
C ALA A 101 -17.40 5.08 -2.72
N GLY A 102 -18.26 5.83 -2.02
CA GLY A 102 -18.50 5.68 -0.57
C GLY A 102 -18.80 4.24 -0.13
N PRO A 103 -19.81 3.56 -0.72
CA PRO A 103 -20.11 2.17 -0.41
C PRO A 103 -18.95 1.21 -0.68
N ILE A 104 -18.19 1.43 -1.75
CA ILE A 104 -17.03 0.60 -2.12
C ILE A 104 -15.92 0.75 -1.07
N ILE A 105 -15.63 1.98 -0.65
CA ILE A 105 -14.66 2.30 0.40
C ILE A 105 -15.08 1.67 1.73
N GLN A 106 -16.37 1.75 2.08
CA GLN A 106 -16.85 1.14 3.32
C GLN A 106 -16.73 -0.38 3.29
N GLN A 107 -17.05 -1.02 2.15
CA GLN A 107 -16.92 -2.47 1.99
C GLN A 107 -15.45 -2.91 2.00
N SER A 108 -14.54 -2.16 1.38
CA SER A 108 -13.11 -2.48 1.40
C SER A 108 -12.54 -2.39 2.82
N MET A 109 -12.86 -1.32 3.55
CA MET A 109 -12.43 -1.15 4.95
C MET A 109 -12.97 -2.26 5.85
N LYS A 110 -14.26 -2.63 5.71
CA LYS A 110 -14.84 -3.76 6.46
C LYS A 110 -14.09 -5.08 6.19
N ARG A 111 -13.70 -5.34 4.94
CA ARG A 111 -12.91 -6.54 4.59
C ARG A 111 -11.51 -6.49 5.18
N VAL A 112 -10.82 -5.36 5.09
CA VAL A 112 -9.49 -5.18 5.69
C VAL A 112 -9.55 -5.41 7.19
N THR A 113 -10.53 -4.81 7.88
CA THR A 113 -10.78 -5.03 9.31
C THR A 113 -11.08 -6.49 9.64
N ALA A 114 -11.87 -7.18 8.83
CA ALA A 114 -12.17 -8.60 9.05
C ALA A 114 -10.95 -9.52 8.87
N MET A 115 -9.98 -9.13 8.02
CA MET A 115 -8.77 -9.91 7.78
C MET A 115 -7.66 -9.63 8.81
N LEU A 116 -7.71 -8.48 9.51
CA LEU A 116 -6.65 -8.09 10.44
C LEU A 116 -6.36 -9.12 11.54
N PRO A 117 -7.35 -9.74 12.20
CA PRO A 117 -7.09 -10.78 13.19
C PRO A 117 -6.35 -12.00 12.61
N ALA A 118 -6.68 -12.40 11.39
CA ALA A 118 -6.01 -13.52 10.72
C ALA A 118 -4.55 -13.18 10.38
N LEU A 119 -4.28 -11.93 9.97
CA LEU A 119 -2.92 -11.44 9.77
C LEU A 119 -2.13 -11.43 11.08
N MET A 120 -2.74 -10.97 12.18
CA MET A 120 -2.10 -10.97 13.49
C MET A 120 -1.78 -12.38 13.97
N SER A 121 -2.73 -13.32 13.85
CA SER A 121 -2.52 -14.72 14.22
C SER A 121 -1.45 -15.39 13.35
N ALA A 122 -1.39 -15.08 12.05
CA ALA A 122 -0.31 -15.58 11.19
C ALA A 122 1.06 -15.02 11.61
N MET A 123 1.13 -13.74 12.00
CA MET A 123 2.37 -13.16 12.53
C MET A 123 2.80 -13.75 13.88
N GLU A 124 1.84 -14.05 14.76
CA GLU A 124 2.10 -14.75 16.02
C GLU A 124 2.65 -16.17 15.77
N GLY A 125 2.05 -16.94 14.87
CA GLY A 125 2.54 -18.28 14.53
C GLY A 125 3.98 -18.26 13.96
N ILE A 126 4.30 -17.24 13.16
CA ILE A 126 5.69 -17.04 12.67
C ILE A 126 6.63 -16.72 13.84
N SER A 127 6.20 -15.91 14.81
CA SER A 127 6.98 -15.62 16.02
C SER A 127 7.25 -16.88 16.83
N ASP A 128 6.24 -17.71 17.08
CA ASP A 128 6.35 -18.93 17.87
C ASP A 128 7.24 -19.98 17.19
N ASP A 129 7.15 -20.10 15.86
CA ASP A 129 7.99 -21.00 15.08
C ASP A 129 9.46 -20.53 15.06
N LEU A 130 9.70 -19.22 15.00
CA LEU A 130 11.03 -18.63 15.15
C LEU A 130 11.60 -18.84 16.57
N ASP A 131 10.79 -18.66 17.60
CA ASP A 131 11.19 -18.90 19.00
C ASP A 131 11.54 -20.37 19.22
N ARG A 132 10.76 -21.31 18.67
CA ARG A 132 11.08 -22.75 18.74
C ARG A 132 12.33 -23.13 17.95
N ALA A 133 12.55 -22.50 16.79
CA ALA A 133 13.74 -22.75 15.98
C ALA A 133 15.02 -22.23 16.65
N THR A 134 14.93 -21.10 17.35
CA THR A 134 16.06 -20.51 18.07
C THR A 134 16.32 -21.17 19.43
N ALA A 135 15.29 -21.67 20.12
CA ALA A 135 15.42 -22.38 21.39
C ALA A 135 16.21 -23.71 21.29
N ASN A 136 16.30 -24.30 20.09
CA ASN A 136 17.07 -25.52 19.84
C ASN A 136 18.47 -25.28 19.25
N LEU A 137 18.91 -24.03 19.15
CA LEU A 137 20.28 -23.74 18.74
C LEU A 137 21.24 -24.07 19.90
N PRO A 138 22.33 -24.83 19.66
CA PRO A 138 23.30 -25.13 20.70
C PRO A 138 23.94 -23.84 21.20
N ASP A 139 23.96 -23.67 22.52
CA ASP A 139 24.58 -22.53 23.19
C ASP A 139 26.06 -22.44 22.79
N PRO A 140 26.50 -21.38 22.09
CA PRO A 140 27.89 -21.23 21.65
C PRO A 140 28.88 -21.09 22.82
N THR A 141 28.39 -20.91 24.05
CA THR A 141 29.23 -20.80 25.26
C THR A 141 29.44 -22.13 25.99
N TYR A 142 28.90 -23.25 25.50
CA TYR A 142 29.12 -24.55 26.14
C TYR A 142 30.58 -25.01 26.00
N PRO A 143 31.34 -25.21 27.10
CA PRO A 143 32.73 -25.62 27.00
C PRO A 143 32.80 -27.04 26.44
N LYS A 144 33.48 -27.20 25.28
CA LYS A 144 33.83 -28.51 24.73
C LYS A 144 34.77 -29.19 25.72
N ARG A 145 34.33 -30.31 26.29
CA ARG A 145 35.19 -31.19 27.09
C ARG A 145 36.12 -31.99 26.19
#